data_AF-A0A7X7PM42-F1
#
_entry.id   AF-A0A7X7PM42-F1
#
_cell.length_a   1.000
_cell.length_b   1.000
_cell.length_c   1.000
_cell.angle_alpha   90.00
_cell.angle_beta   90.00
_cell.angle_gamma   90.00
#
_symmetry.space_group_name_H-M   'P 1'
#
loop_
_entity.id
_entity.type
_entity.pdbx_description
1 polymer ?
#
loop_
_entity_poly.entity_id
_entity_poly.type
_entity_poly.pdbx_seq_one_letter_code
_entity_poly.pdbx_strand_id
1 'polypeptide(L)' 'IELVDVVDGVVKVRLQGACAGCAFSQMTLTNGVERHLKDRVPGVERVENIGF' A
#
# COMPACT_ATOMS: atom_id res chain seq x y z
N ILE A 1 3.87 8.41 -0.51
CA ILE A 1 3.84 6.96 -0.75
C ILE A 1 5.12 6.60 -1.46
N GLU A 2 5.81 5.58 -0.95
CA GLU A 2 7.04 5.06 -1.52
C GLU A 2 6.89 3.55 -1.71
N LEU A 3 7.29 3.03 -2.87
CA LEU A 3 7.40 1.60 -3.11
C LEU A 3 8.67 1.09 -2.45
N VAL A 4 8.56 0.07 -1.60
CA VAL A 4 9.73 -0.50 -0.92
C VAL A 4 10.16 -1.80 -1.56
N ASP A 5 9.19 -2.67 -1.86
CA ASP A 5 9.48 -4.03 -2.32
C ASP A 5 8.24 -4.66 -2.99
N VAL A 6 8.47 -5.63 -3.87
CA VAL A 6 7.41 -6.44 -4.49
C VAL A 6 7.88 -7.89 -4.55
N VAL A 7 7.23 -8.76 -3.78
CA VAL A 7 7.59 -10.18 -3.68
C VAL A 7 6.33 -11.03 -3.75
N ASP A 8 6.28 -11.99 -4.66
CA ASP A 8 5.20 -12.98 -4.79
C ASP A 8 3.79 -12.37 -4.79
N GLY A 9 3.60 -11.25 -5.51
CA GLY A 9 2.31 -10.56 -5.59
C GLY A 9 1.96 -9.70 -4.36
N VAL A 10 2.85 -9.63 -3.36
CA VAL A 10 2.75 -8.71 -2.22
C VAL A 10 3.54 -7.45 -2.51
N VAL A 11 2.85 -6.32 -2.57
CA VAL A 11 3.45 -5.00 -2.78
C VAL A 11 3.63 -4.30 -1.44
N LYS A 12 4.87 -4.06 -1.03
CA LYS A 12 5.20 -3.33 0.19
C LYS A 12 5.36 -1.85 -0.12
N VAL A 13 4.57 -1.03 0.57
CA VAL A 13 4.60 0.42 0.46
C VAL A 13 4.89 1.06 1.80
N ARG A 14 5.53 2.23 1.76
CA ARG A 14 5.71 3.10 2.92
C ARG A 14 4.87 4.36 2.73
N LEU A 15 3.87 4.53 3.59
CA LEU A 15 2.97 5.68 3.55
C LEU A 15 3.58 6.90 4.23
N GLN A 16 4.43 7.66 3.54
CA GLN A 16 4.97 8.94 4.06
C GLN A 16 3.92 10.08 4.09
N GLY A 17 3.94 10.96 5.10
CA GLY A 17 3.16 12.22 5.15
C GLY A 17 2.25 12.38 6.38
N ALA A 18 1.37 13.40 6.40
CA ALA A 18 0.46 13.69 7.53
C ALA A 18 -0.53 12.54 7.87
N CYS A 19 -0.80 11.64 6.91
CA CYS A 19 -1.57 10.42 7.14
C CYS A 19 -0.80 9.36 7.97
N ALA A 20 0.47 9.61 8.29
CA ALA A 20 1.30 8.77 9.15
C ALA A 20 0.77 8.62 10.57
N GLY A 21 0.23 9.70 11.14
CA GLY A 21 -0.21 9.72 12.54
C GLY A 21 -1.62 9.19 12.77
N CYS A 22 -2.40 8.96 11.72
CA CYS A 22 -3.79 8.52 11.83
C CYS A 22 -3.94 7.10 11.26
N ALA A 23 -4.03 6.11 12.14
CA ALA A 23 -4.24 4.70 11.76
C ALA A 23 -5.45 4.52 10.83
N PHE A 24 -6.48 5.36 10.98
CA PHE A 24 -7.68 5.31 10.16
C PHE A 24 -7.40 5.71 8.70
N SER A 25 -6.65 6.79 8.48
CA SER A 25 -6.29 7.25 7.13
C SER A 25 -5.37 6.27 6.41
N GLN A 26 -4.49 5.56 7.14
CA GLN A 26 -3.62 4.53 6.56
C GLN A 26 -4.42 3.36 6.00
N MET A 27 -5.45 2.89 6.70
CA MET A 27 -6.27 1.78 6.25
C MET A 27 -7.04 2.14 4.97
N THR A 28 -7.63 3.34 4.91
CA THR A 28 -8.34 3.80 3.71
C THR A 28 -7.42 3.98 2.51
N LEU A 29 -6.23 4.57 2.71
CA LEU A 29 -5.23 4.75 1.66
C LEU A 29 -4.72 3.42 1.13
N THR A 30 -4.39 2.47 2.03
CA THR A 30 -3.89 1.15 1.63
C THR A 30 -4.93 0.40 0.81
N ASN A 31 -6.21 0.42 1.24
CA ASN A 31 -7.31 -0.18 0.47
C ASN A 31 -7.50 0.47 -0.91
N GLY A 32 -7.42 1.80 -1.00
CA GLY A 32 -7.51 2.51 -2.28
C GLY A 32 -6.36 2.14 -3.22
N VAL A 33 -5.14 2.08 -2.69
CA VAL A 33 -3.94 1.70 -3.44
C VAL A 33 -3.99 0.24 -3.89
N GLU A 34 -4.42 -0.67 -3.02
CA GLU A 34 -4.59 -2.09 -3.34
C GLU A 34 -5.56 -2.31 -4.49
N ARG A 35 -6.75 -1.68 -4.43
CA ARG A 35 -7.73 -1.78 -5.51
C ARG A 35 -7.15 -1.27 -6.83
N HIS A 36 -6.48 -0.11 -6.79
CA HIS A 36 -5.92 0.49 -8.00
C HIS A 36 -4.77 -0.32 -8.59
N LEU A 37 -3.95 -0.95 -7.74
CA LEU A 37 -2.88 -1.84 -8.17
C LEU A 37 -3.42 -3.14 -8.75
N LYS A 38 -4.44 -3.75 -8.14
CA LYS A 38 -5.11 -4.96 -8.66
C LYS A 38 -5.73 -4.72 -10.03
N ASP A 39 -6.34 -3.55 -10.23
CA ASP A 39 -6.96 -3.20 -11.51
C ASP A 39 -5.94 -2.94 -12.63
N ARG A 40 -4.73 -2.47 -12.29
CA ARG A 40 -3.71 -2.06 -13.28
C ARG A 40 -2.57 -3.05 -13.47
N VAL A 41 -2.28 -3.86 -12.45
CA VAL A 41 -1.11 -4.76 -12.41
C VAL A 41 -1.61 -6.18 -12.16
N PRO A 42 -1.72 -7.00 -13.22
CA PRO A 42 -2.05 -8.41 -13.07
C PRO A 42 -0.97 -9.12 -12.27
N GLY A 43 -1.37 -9.83 -11.21
CA GLY A 43 -0.45 -10.54 -10.30
C GLY A 43 -0.27 -9.91 -8.93
N VAL A 44 -0.90 -8.75 -8.65
CA VAL A 44 -0.94 -8.20 -7.29
C VAL A 44 -2.01 -8.91 -6.47
N GLU A 45 -1.61 -9.57 -5.39
CA GLU A 45 -2.50 -10.26 -4.45
C GLU A 45 -2.84 -9.39 -3.24
N ARG A 46 -1.86 -8.64 -2.72
CA ARG A 46 -2.00 -7.86 -1.49
C ARG A 46 -1.07 -6.64 -1.47
N VAL A 47 -1.49 -5.58 -0.78
CA VAL A 47 -0.63 -4.45 -0.43
C VAL A 47 -0.40 -4.44 1.08
N GLU A 48 0.86 -4.30 1.50
CA GLU A 48 1.23 -4.14 2.90
C GLU A 48 1.89 -2.79 3.14
N ASN A 49 1.46 -2.09 4.19
CA ASN A 49 2.13 -0.91 4.68
C ASN A 49 3.14 -1.32 5.76
N ILE A 50 4.43 -1.17 5.48
CA ILE A 50 5.50 -1.59 6.41
C ILE A 50 5.79 -0.56 7.52
N GLY A 51 5.03 0.54 7.59
CA GLY A 51 5.23 1.56 8.61
C GLY A 51 6.51 2.39 8.43
N PHE A 52 6.70 3.35 9.34
CA PHE A 52 7.82 4.30 9.35
C PHE A 52 9.10 3.69 9.90
#